data_AF-A0A645C971-F1
#
_entry.id   AF-A0A645C971-F1
#
_cell.length_a   1.000
_cell.length_b   1.000
_cell.length_c   1.000
_cell.angle_alpha   90.00
_cell.angle_beta   90.00
_cell.angle_gamma   90.00
#
_symmetry.space_group_name_H-M   'P 1'
#
loop_
_entity.id
_entity.type
_entity.pdbx_description
1 polymer ?
#
loop_
_entity_poly.entity_id
_entity_poly.type
_entity_poly.pdbx_seq_one_letter_code
_entity_poly.pdbx_strand_id
1 'polypeptide(L)'
;MELRIKVEAALIKLNESFTVAAAATSDKIIEESLIYPKLTASLEVSSENIMSVIVPTFKTEINSGNDSSDIFSYGFAFTSGELDSALEYLQRILPDMITLAEKEKAAQLLSAEIERTRRRVNALEYIMIPNLELNIHSITMKLDENERGNLTRLMKVKDMMIKAQIESKQKE
;
A
#
# COMPACT_ATOMS: atom_id res chain seq x y z
N MET A 1 7.85 -2.47 -14.73
CA MET A 1 8.55 -1.53 -15.63
C MET A 1 8.25 -1.84 -17.08
N GLU A 2 8.37 -3.09 -17.53
CA GLU A 2 8.10 -3.48 -18.92
C GLU A 2 6.69 -3.08 -19.41
N LEU A 3 5.65 -3.35 -18.62
CA LEU A 3 4.26 -2.97 -18.96
C LEU A 3 4.09 -1.46 -19.10
N ARG A 4 4.75 -0.68 -18.25
CA ARG A 4 4.69 0.79 -18.29
C ARG A 4 5.36 1.34 -19.55
N ILE A 5 6.54 0.84 -19.89
CA ILE A 5 7.26 1.24 -21.12
C ILE A 5 6.43 0.89 -22.36
N LYS A 6 5.78 -0.28 -22.36
CA LYS A 6 4.88 -0.70 -23.44
C LYS A 6 3.69 0.24 -23.59
N VAL A 7 3.04 0.60 -22.49
CA VAL A 7 1.89 1.54 -22.49
C VAL A 7 2.34 2.94 -22.92
N GLU A 8 3.44 3.46 -22.40
CA GLU A 8 3.98 4.77 -22.79
C GLU A 8 4.31 4.83 -24.29
N ALA A 9 4.98 3.80 -24.83
CA ALA A 9 5.30 3.75 -26.26
C ALA A 9 4.05 3.69 -27.15
N ALA A 10 3.01 2.98 -26.72
CA ALA A 10 1.74 2.91 -27.46
C ALA A 10 0.94 4.22 -27.35
N LEU A 11 0.95 4.90 -26.21
CA LEU A 11 0.34 6.24 -26.05
C LEU A 11 1.04 7.30 -26.90
N ILE A 12 2.35 7.23 -27.07
CA ILE A 12 3.09 8.13 -27.97
C ILE A 12 2.58 7.95 -29.42
N LYS A 13 2.50 6.71 -29.91
CA LYS A 13 2.01 6.42 -31.27
C LYS A 13 0.55 6.84 -31.47
N LEU A 14 -0.28 6.63 -30.45
CA LEU A 14 -1.67 7.11 -30.43
C LEU A 14 -1.72 8.63 -30.61
N ASN A 15 -0.98 9.36 -29.78
CA ASN A 15 -0.95 10.82 -29.82
C ASN A 15 -0.37 11.34 -31.14
N GLU A 16 0.68 10.74 -31.68
CA GLU A 16 1.22 11.07 -33.00
C GLU A 16 0.12 10.98 -34.07
N SER A 17 -0.55 9.83 -34.16
CA SER A 17 -1.63 9.59 -35.13
C SER A 17 -2.80 10.57 -34.94
N PHE A 18 -3.19 10.82 -33.67
CA PHE A 18 -4.26 11.75 -33.35
C PHE A 18 -3.91 13.21 -33.68
N THR A 19 -2.66 13.64 -33.44
CA THR A 19 -2.23 15.00 -33.80
C THR A 19 -2.23 15.24 -35.31
N VAL A 20 -1.86 14.21 -36.11
CA VAL A 20 -1.95 14.28 -37.56
C VAL A 20 -3.41 14.34 -38.01
N ALA A 21 -4.29 13.52 -37.42
CA ALA A 21 -5.72 13.56 -37.70
C ALA A 21 -6.36 14.93 -37.37
N ALA A 22 -6.00 15.52 -36.23
CA ALA A 22 -6.45 16.84 -35.80
C ALA A 22 -5.89 17.98 -36.68
N ALA A 23 -4.73 17.81 -37.29
CA ALA A 23 -4.21 18.77 -38.27
C ALA A 23 -4.90 18.63 -39.64
N ALA A 24 -5.29 17.41 -40.02
CA ALA A 24 -5.93 17.11 -41.30
C ALA A 24 -7.44 17.43 -41.31
N THR A 25 -8.10 17.36 -40.15
CA THR A 25 -9.54 17.51 -39.98
C THR A 25 -9.85 18.73 -39.11
N SER A 26 -11.00 19.39 -39.31
CA SER A 26 -11.43 20.49 -38.43
C SER A 26 -11.88 19.96 -37.07
N ASP A 27 -11.51 20.64 -35.98
CA ASP A 27 -11.87 20.27 -34.59
C ASP A 27 -13.36 19.93 -34.41
N LYS A 28 -14.23 20.72 -35.06
CA LYS A 28 -15.70 20.53 -35.00
C LYS A 28 -16.15 19.17 -35.53
N ILE A 29 -15.48 18.68 -36.57
CA ILE A 29 -15.84 17.40 -37.21
C ILE A 29 -15.42 16.25 -36.31
N ILE A 30 -14.28 16.35 -35.63
CA ILE A 30 -13.82 15.34 -34.66
C ILE A 30 -14.78 15.28 -33.47
N GLU A 31 -15.19 16.43 -32.95
CA GLU A 31 -16.15 16.52 -31.84
C GLU A 31 -17.50 15.89 -32.20
N GLU A 32 -18.04 16.20 -33.38
CA GLU A 32 -19.29 15.61 -33.88
C GLU A 32 -19.16 14.09 -34.07
N SER A 33 -18.01 13.63 -34.56
CA SER A 33 -17.72 12.22 -34.83
C SER A 33 -17.60 11.36 -33.57
N LEU A 34 -17.16 11.94 -32.45
CA LEU A 34 -16.92 11.25 -31.19
C LEU A 34 -18.06 11.39 -30.18
N ILE A 35 -19.11 12.15 -30.50
CA ILE A 35 -20.18 12.49 -29.55
C ILE A 35 -21.02 11.27 -29.13
N TYR A 36 -21.09 10.26 -29.98
CA TYR A 36 -21.89 9.05 -29.73
C TYR A 36 -20.98 7.81 -29.70
N PRO A 37 -20.53 7.35 -28.52
CA PRO A 37 -19.74 6.14 -28.43
C PRO A 37 -20.61 4.89 -28.59
N LYS A 38 -20.36 4.09 -29.64
CA LYS A 38 -20.97 2.76 -29.80
C LYS A 38 -20.32 1.67 -28.94
N LEU A 39 -19.10 1.90 -28.45
CA LEU A 39 -18.38 0.97 -27.60
C LEU A 39 -18.73 1.23 -26.13
N THR A 40 -19.21 0.20 -25.42
CA THR A 40 -19.42 0.26 -23.97
C THR A 40 -18.45 -0.68 -23.26
N ALA A 41 -17.71 -0.15 -22.29
CA ALA A 41 -16.81 -0.92 -21.46
C ALA A 41 -17.34 -0.93 -20.02
N SER A 42 -17.56 -2.11 -19.46
CA SER A 42 -17.87 -2.29 -18.05
C SER A 42 -16.62 -2.72 -17.29
N LEU A 43 -16.35 -2.03 -16.19
CA LEU A 43 -15.26 -2.34 -15.27
C LEU A 43 -15.83 -2.87 -13.97
N GLU A 44 -15.60 -4.14 -13.66
CA GLU A 44 -15.91 -4.72 -12.37
C GLU A 44 -14.68 -4.60 -11.46
N VAL A 45 -14.86 -3.98 -10.29
CA VAL A 45 -13.80 -3.80 -9.30
C VAL A 45 -14.04 -4.79 -8.16
N SER A 46 -13.07 -5.69 -7.96
CA SER A 46 -13.02 -6.61 -6.84
C SER A 46 -11.84 -6.25 -5.92
N SER A 47 -11.76 -6.89 -4.77
CA SER A 47 -10.68 -6.70 -3.81
C SER A 47 -10.13 -8.04 -3.35
N GLU A 48 -8.82 -8.20 -3.38
CA GLU A 48 -8.10 -9.37 -2.90
C GLU A 48 -7.21 -8.99 -1.72
N ASN A 49 -6.96 -9.93 -0.81
CA ASN A 49 -6.07 -9.71 0.32
C ASN A 49 -4.72 -10.39 0.08
N ILE A 50 -3.66 -9.59 -0.03
CA ILE A 50 -2.28 -10.08 -0.18
C ILE A 50 -1.47 -9.53 0.99
N MET A 51 -0.91 -10.42 1.82
CA MET A 51 -0.06 -10.05 2.97
C MET A 51 -0.72 -9.03 3.92
N SER A 52 -2.02 -9.23 4.21
CA SER A 52 -2.84 -8.34 5.05
C SER A 52 -3.09 -6.95 4.47
N VAL A 53 -2.77 -6.74 3.19
CA VAL A 53 -3.11 -5.53 2.44
C VAL A 53 -4.23 -5.86 1.47
N ILE A 54 -5.34 -5.12 1.56
CA ILE A 54 -6.45 -5.22 0.62
C ILE A 54 -6.06 -4.46 -0.65
N VAL A 55 -5.90 -5.19 -1.75
CA VAL A 55 -5.54 -4.64 -3.07
C VAL A 55 -6.72 -4.79 -4.03
N PRO A 56 -7.00 -3.78 -4.87
CA PRO A 56 -8.06 -3.89 -5.86
C PRO A 56 -7.64 -4.80 -7.02
N THR A 57 -8.57 -5.55 -7.58
CA THR A 57 -8.44 -6.32 -8.82
C THR A 57 -9.46 -5.82 -9.83
N PHE A 58 -9.02 -5.64 -11.07
CA PHE A 58 -9.85 -5.06 -12.12
C PHE A 58 -10.20 -6.12 -13.16
N LYS A 59 -11.50 -6.33 -13.40
CA LYS A 59 -12.01 -7.17 -14.48
C LYS A 59 -12.70 -6.30 -15.51
N THR A 60 -12.28 -6.43 -16.76
CA THR A 60 -12.78 -5.62 -17.86
C THR A 60 -13.61 -6.47 -18.80
N GLU A 61 -14.86 -6.09 -19.00
CA GLU A 61 -15.71 -6.63 -20.04
C GLU A 61 -15.93 -5.52 -21.08
N ILE A 62 -15.32 -5.70 -22.26
CA ILE A 62 -15.51 -4.79 -23.39
C ILE A 62 -16.62 -5.41 -24.23
N ASN A 63 -17.83 -4.86 -24.12
CA ASN A 63 -18.96 -5.28 -24.93
C ASN A 63 -18.90 -4.52 -26.25
N SER A 64 -18.23 -5.11 -27.24
CA SER A 64 -18.51 -4.76 -28.64
C SER A 64 -19.83 -5.44 -29.01
N GLY A 65 -20.86 -4.65 -29.34
CA GLY A 65 -22.05 -5.19 -29.98
C GLY A 65 -21.66 -6.07 -31.17
N ASN A 66 -22.47 -7.09 -31.46
CA ASN A 66 -22.19 -8.27 -32.31
C ASN A 66 -21.50 -8.09 -33.68
N ASP A 67 -21.24 -6.87 -34.16
CA ASP A 67 -20.59 -6.61 -35.44
C ASP A 67 -19.29 -5.80 -35.26
N SER A 68 -18.16 -6.44 -35.54
CA SER A 68 -16.82 -5.83 -35.53
C SER A 68 -16.60 -4.75 -36.59
N SER A 69 -17.58 -4.54 -37.48
CA SER A 69 -17.57 -3.54 -38.55
C SER A 69 -18.30 -2.24 -38.22
N ASP A 70 -19.11 -2.19 -37.15
CA ASP A 70 -19.92 -1.01 -36.78
C ASP A 70 -19.38 -0.29 -35.52
N ILE A 71 -18.07 -0.40 -35.30
CA ILE A 71 -17.38 0.19 -34.14
C ILE A 71 -17.26 1.71 -34.27
N PHE A 72 -17.17 2.22 -35.51
CA PHE A 72 -17.04 3.64 -35.78
C PHE A 72 -18.42 4.31 -35.80
N SER A 73 -18.50 5.45 -35.12
CA SER A 73 -19.76 6.20 -34.96
C SER A 73 -19.89 7.34 -35.96
N TYR A 74 -18.89 7.47 -36.85
CA TYR A 74 -18.73 8.54 -37.82
C TYR A 74 -18.64 8.02 -39.26
N GLY A 75 -18.93 8.90 -40.22
CA GLY A 75 -18.89 8.57 -41.64
C GLY A 75 -17.49 8.75 -42.25
N PHE A 76 -17.16 7.92 -43.24
CA PHE A 76 -15.88 7.95 -43.96
C PHE A 76 -15.65 9.25 -44.78
N ALA A 77 -16.70 10.05 -45.01
CA ALA A 77 -16.64 11.21 -45.91
C ALA A 77 -15.86 12.40 -45.34
N PHE A 78 -15.83 12.57 -44.03
CA PHE A 78 -15.23 13.74 -43.36
C PHE A 78 -14.13 13.38 -42.37
N THR A 79 -13.79 12.09 -42.26
CA THR A 79 -12.88 11.58 -41.23
C THR A 79 -11.58 11.10 -41.86
N SER A 80 -10.45 11.33 -41.19
CA SER A 80 -9.13 10.91 -41.67
C SER A 80 -8.81 9.47 -41.24
N GLY A 81 -8.07 8.73 -42.07
CA GLY A 81 -7.65 7.36 -41.74
C GLY A 81 -6.65 7.29 -40.57
N GLU A 82 -5.99 8.40 -40.24
CA GLU A 82 -5.17 8.52 -39.04
C GLU A 82 -6.02 8.52 -37.76
N LEU A 83 -7.27 9.01 -37.81
CA LEU A 83 -8.20 8.94 -36.68
C LEU A 83 -8.61 7.49 -36.40
N ASP A 84 -8.88 6.71 -37.45
CA ASP A 84 -9.19 5.28 -37.33
C ASP A 84 -8.02 4.52 -36.70
N SER A 85 -6.80 4.80 -37.18
CA SER A 85 -5.56 4.22 -36.66
C SER A 85 -5.36 4.56 -35.18
N ALA A 86 -5.62 5.81 -34.79
CA ALA A 86 -5.58 6.24 -33.40
C ALA A 86 -6.61 5.45 -32.56
N LEU A 87 -7.85 5.30 -33.02
CA LEU A 87 -8.87 4.57 -32.28
C LEU A 87 -8.51 3.07 -32.12
N GLU A 88 -7.93 2.46 -33.15
CA GLU A 88 -7.45 1.07 -33.08
C GLU A 88 -6.33 0.91 -32.04
N TYR A 89 -5.35 1.82 -32.02
CA TYR A 89 -4.30 1.81 -31.01
C TYR A 89 -4.85 1.98 -29.59
N LEU A 90 -5.87 2.84 -29.42
CA LEU A 90 -6.52 3.05 -28.14
C LEU A 90 -7.28 1.80 -27.66
N GLN A 91 -8.02 1.12 -28.55
CA GLN A 91 -8.72 -0.12 -28.19
C GLN A 91 -7.75 -1.21 -27.76
N ARG A 92 -6.61 -1.31 -28.46
CA ARG A 92 -5.58 -2.33 -28.17
C ARG A 92 -4.86 -2.07 -26.85
N ILE A 93 -4.63 -0.82 -26.48
CA ILE A 93 -3.87 -0.46 -25.26
C ILE A 93 -4.75 -0.42 -24.00
N LEU A 94 -6.06 -0.23 -24.13
CA LEU A 94 -6.96 -0.04 -23.00
C LEU A 94 -6.90 -1.18 -21.95
N PRO A 95 -6.84 -2.47 -22.32
CA PRO A 95 -6.65 -3.56 -21.34
C PRO A 95 -5.28 -3.50 -20.63
N ASP A 96 -4.21 -3.20 -21.38
CA ASP A 96 -2.86 -3.06 -20.82
C ASP A 96 -2.78 -1.87 -19.84
N MET A 97 -3.52 -0.80 -20.10
CA MET A 97 -3.60 0.36 -19.22
C MET A 97 -4.33 0.05 -17.91
N ILE A 98 -5.42 -0.73 -17.97
CA ILE A 98 -6.19 -1.12 -16.78
C ILE A 98 -5.37 -2.08 -15.90
N THR A 99 -4.68 -3.04 -16.52
CA THR A 99 -3.77 -3.93 -15.78
C THR A 99 -2.58 -3.18 -15.18
N LEU A 100 -2.04 -2.17 -15.87
CA LEU A 100 -1.02 -1.28 -15.30
C LEU A 100 -1.53 -0.55 -14.06
N ALA A 101 -2.74 0.03 -14.14
CA ALA A 101 -3.35 0.75 -13.03
C ALA A 101 -3.58 -0.15 -11.80
N GLU A 102 -4.00 -1.41 -12.01
CA GLU A 102 -4.13 -2.41 -10.95
C GLU A 102 -2.80 -2.62 -10.21
N LYS A 103 -1.73 -2.92 -10.98
CA LYS A 103 -0.42 -3.25 -10.42
C LYS A 103 0.23 -2.05 -9.74
N GLU A 104 0.12 -0.85 -10.32
CA GLU A 104 0.63 0.37 -9.69
C GLU A 104 -0.10 0.66 -8.38
N LYS A 105 -1.43 0.50 -8.35
CA LYS A 105 -2.18 0.73 -7.11
C LYS A 105 -1.84 -0.29 -6.03
N ALA A 106 -1.71 -1.56 -6.39
CA ALA A 106 -1.27 -2.61 -5.48
C ALA A 106 0.13 -2.33 -4.92
N ALA A 107 1.09 -1.94 -5.76
CA ALA A 107 2.44 -1.59 -5.34
C ALA A 107 2.47 -0.39 -4.38
N GLN A 108 1.64 0.64 -4.63
CA GLN A 108 1.53 1.80 -3.76
C GLN A 108 1.01 1.41 -2.36
N LEU A 109 -0.04 0.58 -2.29
CA LEU A 109 -0.63 0.14 -1.03
C LEU A 109 0.34 -0.76 -0.24
N LEU A 110 1.01 -1.69 -0.92
CA LEU A 110 2.02 -2.56 -0.30
C LEU A 110 3.20 -1.74 0.24
N SER A 111 3.68 -0.76 -0.52
CA SER A 111 4.78 0.11 -0.10
C SER A 111 4.44 0.88 1.18
N ALA A 112 3.22 1.43 1.27
CA ALA A 112 2.75 2.14 2.46
C ALA A 112 2.69 1.22 3.69
N GLU A 113 2.25 -0.03 3.53
CA GLU A 113 2.18 -0.97 4.65
C GLU A 113 3.56 -1.48 5.09
N ILE A 114 4.49 -1.67 4.15
CA ILE A 114 5.90 -1.96 4.46
C ILE A 114 6.50 -0.82 5.28
N GLU A 115 6.25 0.44 4.90
CA GLU A 115 6.77 1.59 5.64
C GLU A 115 6.21 1.65 7.07
N ARG A 116 4.91 1.42 7.25
CA ARG A 116 4.28 1.32 8.57
C ARG A 116 4.90 0.21 9.41
N THR A 117 5.13 -0.95 8.81
CA THR A 117 5.74 -2.09 9.49
C THR A 117 7.17 -1.78 9.90
N ARG A 118 7.99 -1.16 9.02
CA ARG A 118 9.35 -0.71 9.36
C ARG A 118 9.36 0.30 10.51
N ARG A 119 8.45 1.28 10.50
CA ARG A 119 8.31 2.24 11.60
C ARG A 119 7.97 1.56 12.92
N ARG A 120 7.09 0.54 12.90
CA ARG A 120 6.74 -0.24 14.10
C ARG A 120 7.92 -1.05 14.62
N VAL A 121 8.66 -1.73 13.75
CA VAL A 121 9.87 -2.48 14.13
C VAL A 121 10.91 -1.54 14.76
N ASN A 122 11.15 -0.38 14.16
CA ASN A 122 12.10 0.60 14.71
C ASN A 122 11.66 1.13 16.09
N ALA A 123 10.36 1.39 16.28
CA ALA A 123 9.86 1.80 17.60
C ALA A 123 10.02 0.69 18.65
N LEU A 124 9.90 -0.58 18.25
CA LEU A 124 10.14 -1.70 19.14
C LEU A 124 11.61 -1.81 19.53
N GLU A 125 12.51 -1.80 18.55
CA GLU A 125 13.95 -1.98 18.74
C GLU A 125 14.61 -0.84 19.52
N TYR A 126 14.31 0.41 19.16
CA TYR A 126 15.07 1.55 19.69
C TYR A 126 14.36 2.29 20.83
N ILE A 127 13.08 2.01 21.08
CA ILE A 127 12.31 2.70 22.14
C ILE A 127 11.75 1.72 23.15
N MET A 128 10.92 0.75 22.73
CA MET A 128 10.25 -0.14 23.69
C MET A 128 11.21 -1.08 24.40
N ILE A 129 12.05 -1.81 23.65
CA ILE A 129 12.96 -2.81 24.24
C ILE A 129 13.92 -2.14 25.25
N PRO A 130 14.64 -1.05 24.92
CA PRO A 130 15.56 -0.42 25.88
C PRO A 130 14.83 0.13 27.11
N ASN A 131 13.65 0.72 26.96
CA ASN A 131 12.88 1.21 28.10
C ASN A 131 12.40 0.07 29.00
N LEU A 132 12.00 -1.06 28.42
CA LEU A 132 11.62 -2.24 29.19
C LEU A 132 12.81 -2.82 29.96
N GLU A 133 13.99 -2.90 29.35
CA GLU A 133 15.22 -3.35 30.02
C GLU A 133 15.62 -2.43 31.19
N LEU A 134 15.56 -1.11 30.98
CA LEU A 134 15.81 -0.12 32.05
C LEU A 134 14.81 -0.25 33.19
N ASN A 135 13.53 -0.44 32.88
CA ASN A 135 12.48 -0.65 33.88
C ASN A 135 12.70 -1.94 34.67
N ILE A 136 13.04 -3.05 33.99
CA ILE A 136 13.38 -4.32 34.64
C ILE A 136 14.54 -4.12 35.60
N HIS A 137 15.63 -3.47 35.15
CA HIS A 137 16.79 -3.21 36.00
C HIS A 137 16.44 -2.33 37.22
N SER A 138 15.62 -1.30 37.04
CA SER A 138 15.17 -0.47 38.16
C SER A 138 14.31 -1.25 39.16
N ILE A 139 13.45 -2.16 38.69
CA ILE A 139 12.61 -2.99 39.55
C ILE A 139 13.48 -3.98 40.33
N THR A 140 14.43 -4.67 39.67
CA THR A 140 15.32 -5.62 40.35
C THR A 140 16.16 -4.93 41.42
N MET A 141 16.75 -3.76 41.12
CA MET A 141 17.52 -2.98 42.10
C MET A 141 16.67 -2.57 43.32
N LYS A 142 15.40 -2.21 43.12
CA LYS A 142 14.50 -1.86 44.24
C LYS A 142 14.10 -3.07 45.07
N LEU A 143 13.90 -4.24 44.44
CA LEU A 143 13.60 -5.49 45.14
C LEU A 143 14.79 -5.96 45.97
N ASP A 144 16.00 -5.95 45.39
CA ASP A 144 17.24 -6.34 46.09
C ASP A 144 17.51 -5.44 47.31
N GLU A 145 17.31 -4.12 47.17
CA GLU A 145 17.50 -3.19 48.28
C GLU A 145 16.42 -3.39 49.36
N ASN A 146 15.18 -3.73 48.98
CA ASN A 146 14.14 -4.08 49.94
C ASN A 146 14.49 -5.35 50.71
N GLU A 147 15.01 -6.38 50.02
CA GLU A 147 15.44 -7.64 50.61
C GLU A 147 16.64 -7.44 51.56
N ARG A 148 17.65 -6.64 51.16
CA ARG A 148 18.76 -6.25 52.05
C ARG A 148 18.28 -5.51 53.29
N GLY A 149 17.35 -4.57 53.12
CA GLY A 149 16.73 -3.85 54.22
C GLY A 149 16.01 -4.78 55.21
N ASN A 150 15.32 -5.80 54.70
CA ASN A 150 14.60 -6.78 55.50
C ASN A 150 15.55 -7.74 56.23
N LEU A 151 16.61 -8.23 55.57
CA LEU A 151 17.66 -9.04 56.20
C LEU A 151 18.35 -8.31 57.36
N THR A 152 18.72 -7.04 57.15
CA THR A 152 19.35 -6.21 58.20
C THR A 152 18.42 -6.05 59.40
N ARG A 153 17.11 -5.87 59.15
CA ARG A 153 16.10 -5.81 60.21
C ARG A 153 16.02 -7.11 61.00
N LEU A 154 16.00 -8.26 60.32
CA LEU A 154 15.99 -9.58 60.95
C LEU A 154 17.25 -9.84 61.79
N MET A 155 18.43 -9.46 61.29
CA MET A 155 19.70 -9.58 62.03
C MET A 155 19.67 -8.77 63.33
N LYS A 156 19.22 -7.51 63.28
CA LYS A 156 19.11 -6.67 64.49
C LYS A 156 18.14 -7.26 65.52
N VAL A 157 17.00 -7.80 65.08
CA VAL A 157 16.03 -8.44 65.98
C VAL A 157 16.66 -9.67 66.66
N LYS A 158 17.39 -10.50 65.90
CA LYS A 158 18.12 -11.65 66.43
C LYS A 158 19.17 -11.24 67.47
N ASP A 159 19.96 -10.20 67.18
CA ASP A 159 21.00 -9.71 68.11
C ASP A 159 20.40 -9.19 69.42
N MET A 160 19.26 -8.51 69.36
CA MET A 160 18.53 -8.07 70.56
C MET A 160 18.03 -9.25 71.39
N MET A 161 17.49 -10.29 70.75
CA MET A 161 17.05 -11.51 71.46
C MET A 161 18.22 -12.24 72.13
N ILE A 162 19.38 -12.33 71.46
CA ILE A 162 20.58 -12.96 72.03
C ILE A 162 21.10 -12.16 73.23
N LYS A 163 21.17 -10.83 73.13
CA LYS A 163 21.57 -9.97 74.26
C LYS A 163 20.64 -10.14 75.46
N ALA A 164 19.33 -10.14 75.23
CA ALA A 164 18.33 -10.36 76.28
C ALA A 164 18.50 -11.73 76.96
N GLN A 165 18.81 -12.79 76.21
CA GLN A 165 19.09 -14.13 76.77
C GLN A 165 20.40 -14.21 77.56
N ILE A 166 21.43 -13.46 77.17
CA ILE A 166 22.69 -13.40 77.93
C ILE A 166 22.47 -12.65 79.24
N GLU A 167 21.77 -11.51 79.21
CA GLU A 167 21.44 -10.75 80.41
C GLU A 167 20.54 -11.52 81.39
N SER A 168 19.61 -12.35 80.88
CA SER A 168 18.80 -13.20 81.75
C SER A 168 19.64 -14.31 82.40
N LYS A 169 20.60 -14.90 81.68
CA LYS A 169 21.52 -15.92 82.22
C LYS A 169 22.56 -15.37 83.19
N GLN A 170 22.85 -14.06 83.15
CA GLN A 170 23.74 -13.41 84.12
C GLN A 170 23.02 -12.93 85.38
N LYS A 171 21.69 -12.93 85.37
CA LYS A 171 20.85 -12.59 86.54
C LYS A 171 20.40 -13.81 87.35
N GLU A 172 20.63 -15.01 86.85
CA GLU A 172 20.59 -16.28 87.61
C GLU A 172 21.97 -16.60 88.17
#